data_AF-A0A959C174-F1
#
_entry.id   AF-A0A959C174-F1
#
_cell.length_a   1.000
_cell.length_b   1.000
_cell.length_c   1.000
_cell.angle_alpha   90.00
_cell.angle_beta   90.00
_cell.angle_gamma   90.00
#
_symmetry.space_group_name_H-M   'P 1'
#
loop_
_entity.id
_entity.type
_entity.pdbx_description
1 polymer ?
#
loop_
_entity_poly.entity_id
_entity_poly.type
_entity_poly.pdbx_seq_one_letter_code
_entity_poly.pdbx_strand_id
1 'polypeptide(L)' 'TQGRLVYQEVASPGHEAIKVEGLARGLYIVKGRVGNEVYVGKFVKE' A
#
# COMPACT_ATOMS: atom_id res chain seq x y z
N THR A 1 9.00 12.03 11.30
CA THR A 1 9.37 12.08 9.87
C THR A 1 8.12 11.85 9.05
N GLN A 2 7.78 12.72 8.10
CA GLN A 2 6.63 12.47 7.20
C GLN A 2 7.03 11.38 6.19
N GLY A 3 6.20 10.35 6.04
CA GLY A 3 6.44 9.29 5.05
C GLY A 3 6.23 9.81 3.63
N ARG A 4 7.02 9.31 2.67
CA ARG A 4 6.87 9.62 1.23
C ARG A 4 5.90 8.62 0.59
N LEU A 5 4.95 9.11 -0.21
CA LEU A 5 4.15 8.24 -1.07
C LEU A 5 5.05 7.66 -2.16
N VAL A 6 5.13 6.34 -2.24
CA VAL A 6 6.00 5.62 -3.19
C VAL A 6 5.22 4.82 -4.24
N TYR A 7 3.93 4.54 -3.99
CA TYR A 7 3.06 3.79 -4.89
C TYR A 7 1.59 4.11 -4.60
N GLN A 8 0.76 4.16 -5.64
CA GLN A 8 -0.69 4.34 -5.54
C GLN A 8 -1.37 3.68 -6.73
N GLU A 9 -2.44 2.93 -6.48
CA GLU A 9 -3.28 2.31 -7.51
C GLU A 9 -4.75 2.26 -7.04
N VAL A 10 -5.69 2.23 -7.98
CA VAL A 10 -7.11 1.96 -7.73
C VAL A 10 -7.41 0.52 -8.15
N ALA A 11 -7.67 -0.35 -7.18
CA ALA A 11 -8.03 -1.73 -7.42
C ALA A 11 -9.56 -1.91 -7.51
N SER A 12 -10.00 -2.73 -8.46
CA SER A 12 -11.41 -3.18 -8.54
C SER A 12 -11.63 -4.42 -7.66
N PRO A 13 -12.88 -4.70 -7.22
CA PRO A 13 -13.20 -5.95 -6.53
C PRO A 13 -12.75 -7.17 -7.36
N GLY A 14 -12.08 -8.13 -6.73
CA GLY A 14 -11.49 -9.30 -7.41
C GLY A 14 -10.03 -9.12 -7.83
N HIS A 15 -9.41 -7.96 -7.59
CA HIS A 15 -7.97 -7.79 -7.75
C HIS A 15 -7.23 -8.61 -6.68
N GLU A 16 -6.48 -9.64 -7.10
CA GLU A 16 -5.90 -10.64 -6.19
C GLU A 16 -4.73 -10.10 -5.36
N ALA A 17 -3.81 -9.35 -5.97
CA ALA A 17 -2.61 -8.85 -5.28
C ALA A 17 -1.98 -7.62 -5.93
N ILE A 18 -1.52 -6.69 -5.11
CA ILE A 18 -0.69 -5.55 -5.52
C ILE A 18 0.80 -5.94 -5.39
N LYS A 19 1.54 -5.91 -6.51
CA LYS A 19 2.97 -6.22 -6.53
C LYS A 19 3.81 -4.95 -6.30
N VAL A 20 4.74 -5.02 -5.35
CA VAL A 20 5.62 -3.91 -4.95
C VAL A 20 7.11 -4.24 -5.13
N GLU A 21 7.44 -4.98 -6.19
CA GLU A 21 8.78 -5.53 -6.44
C GLU A 21 9.85 -4.44 -6.55
N GLY A 22 9.53 -3.29 -7.15
CA GLY A 22 10.45 -2.16 -7.31
C GLY A 22 10.68 -1.28 -6.08
N LEU A 23 10.01 -1.55 -4.96
CA LEU A 23 10.24 -0.79 -3.73
C LEU A 23 11.55 -1.22 -3.05
N ALA A 24 12.27 -0.27 -2.47
CA ALA A 24 13.46 -0.57 -1.68
C ALA A 24 13.11 -1.41 -0.44
N ARG A 25 14.09 -2.09 0.16
CA ARG A 25 13.91 -2.74 1.46
C ARG A 25 13.57 -1.70 2.53
N GLY A 26 12.64 -2.02 3.43
CA GLY A 26 12.27 -1.11 4.51
C GLY A 26 10.85 -1.29 5.07
N LEU A 27 10.50 -0.43 6.01
CA LEU A 27 9.17 -0.37 6.63
C LEU A 27 8.24 0.53 5.80
N TYR A 28 7.07 0.01 5.47
CA TYR A 28 6.04 0.72 4.70
C TYR A 28 4.71 0.79 5.43
N ILE A 29 3.95 1.84 5.14
CA ILE A 29 2.56 2.01 5.56
C ILE A 29 1.69 1.86 4.32
N VAL A 30 0.68 1.01 4.39
CA VAL A 30 -0.34 0.87 3.36
C VAL A 30 -1.60 1.58 3.83
N LYS A 31 -2.20 2.37 2.94
CA LYS A 31 -3.50 3.02 3.16
C LYS A 31 -4.42 2.61 2.03
N GLY A 32 -5.51 1.93 2.35
CA GLY A 32 -6.57 1.57 1.42
C GLY A 32 -7.84 2.36 1.72
N ARG A 33 -8.62 2.69 0.69
CA ARG A 33 -9.94 3.31 0.85
C ARG A 33 -10.97 2.54 0.04
N VAL A 34 -12.07 2.16 0.68
CA VAL A 34 -13.23 1.52 0.02
C VAL A 34 -14.46 2.32 0.42
N GLY A 35 -15.05 3.05 -0.53
CA GLY A 35 -16.13 4.01 -0.24
C GLY A 35 -15.67 5.08 0.77
N ASN A 36 -16.32 5.12 1.93
CA ASN A 36 -15.98 6.03 3.03
C ASN A 36 -15.09 5.40 4.10
N GLU A 37 -14.77 4.10 3.98
CA GLU A 37 -13.93 3.39 4.92
C GLU A 37 -12.45 3.49 4.54
N VAL A 38 -11.60 3.63 5.56
CA VAL A 38 -10.14 3.72 5.40
C VAL A 38 -9.48 2.62 6.23
N TYR A 39 -8.62 1.85 5.57
CA TYR A 39 -7.84 0.77 6.18
C TYR A 39 -6.37 1.16 6.20
N VAL A 40 -5.69 0.92 7.32
CA VAL A 40 -4.27 1.25 7.48
C VAL A 40 -3.53 0.03 8.00
N GLY A 41 -2.48 -0.34 7.28
CA GLY A 41 -1.59 -1.46 7.63
C GLY A 41 -0.13 -1.06 7.58
N LYS A 42 0.73 -1.93 8.11
CA LYS A 42 2.20 -1.79 8.01
C LYS A 42 2.79 -3.12 7.57
N PHE A 43 3.81 -3.08 6.73
CA PHE A 43 4.58 -4.26 6.34
C PHE A 43 6.05 -3.90 6.18
N VAL A 44 6.91 -4.91 6.29
CA VAL A 44 8.35 -4.79 6.02
C VAL A 44 8.63 -5.49 4.70
N LYS A 45 9.33 -4.80 3.80
CA LYS A 45 9.88 -5.41 2.58
C LYS A 45 11.31 -5.85 2.84
N GLU A 46 11.54 -7.15 2.74
CA GLU A 46 12.85 -7.82 2.81
C GLU A 46 13.49 -8.02 1.43
#